data_AF-A0A922XHZ6-F1
#
_entry.id   AF-A0A922XHZ6-F1
#
_cell.length_a   1.000
_cell.length_b   1.000
_cell.length_c   1.000
_cell.angle_alpha   90.00
_cell.angle_beta   90.00
_cell.angle_gamma   90.00
#
_symmetry.space_group_name_H-M   'P 1'
#
loop_
_entity.id
_entity.type
_entity.pdbx_description
1 polymer ?
#
loop_
_entity_poly.entity_id
_entity_poly.type
_entity_poly.pdbx_seq_one_letter_code
_entity_poly.pdbx_strand_id
1 'polypeptide(L)' 'MKEVIIAEHSIRPGEFKEININIARLPSRTQINTPIYVYRAPEDGPVLALT' A
#
# COMPACT_ATOMS: atom_id res chain seq x y z
N MET A 1 18.27 6.17 2.94
CA MET A 1 16.88 5.72 3.13
C MET A 1 16.48 4.85 1.95
N LYS A 2 15.88 3.69 2.20
CA LYS A 2 15.45 2.78 1.11
C LYS A 2 14.21 3.32 0.40
N GLU A 3 14.14 3.12 -0.91
CA GLU A 3 12.90 3.35 -1.64
C GLU A 3 11.89 2.27 -1.25
N VAL A 4 10.66 2.68 -0.94
CA VAL A 4 9.56 1.76 -0.63
C VAL A 4 8.50 1.97 -1.68
N ILE A 5 8.20 0.90 -2.43
CA ILE A 5 7.20 0.89 -3.49
C ILE A 5 6.18 -0.19 -3.14
N ILE A 6 4.90 0.19 -3.05
CA ILE A 6 3.79 -0.74 -2.80
C ILE A 6 2.75 -0.51 -3.89
N ALA A 7 2.42 -1.56 -4.63
CA ALA A 7 1.46 -1.52 -5.74
C ALA A 7 1.70 -0.32 -6.70
N GLU A 8 2.94 -0.16 -7.18
CA GLU A 8 3.37 0.92 -8.08
C GLU A 8 3.36 2.34 -7.47
N HIS A 9 3.02 2.48 -6.18
CA HIS A 9 3.07 3.75 -5.48
C HIS A 9 4.37 3.86 -4.68
N SER A 10 5.15 4.91 -4.91
CA SER A 10 6.28 5.24 -4.04
C SER A 10 5.79 5.88 -2.74
N ILE A 11 6.37 5.45 -1.61
CA ILE A 11 6.06 5.96 -0.27
C ILE A 11 7.30 6.63 0.29
N ARG A 12 7.23 7.93 0.54
CA ARG A 12 8.31 8.75 1.08
C ARG A 12 8.44 8.58 2.59
N PRO A 13 9.63 8.79 3.16
CA PRO A 13 9.81 8.85 4.61
C PRO A 13 8.89 9.90 5.25
N GLY A 14 8.22 9.55 6.33
CA GLY A 14 7.25 10.43 7.01
C GLY A 14 5.88 10.52 6.33
N GLU A 15 5.64 9.80 5.23
CA GLU A 15 4.37 9.84 4.50
C GLU A 15 3.37 8.82 5.05
N PHE A 16 2.10 9.25 5.11
CA PHE A 16 0.95 8.36 5.16
C PHE A 16 0.34 8.25 3.77
N LYS A 17 0.00 7.03 3.35
CA LYS A 17 -0.60 6.77 2.03
C LYS A 17 -1.69 5.72 2.12
N GLU A 18 -2.85 6.03 1.56
CA GLU A 18 -3.90 5.05 1.26
C GLU A 18 -3.75 4.61 -0.20
N ILE A 19 -3.71 3.29 -0.42
CA ILE A 19 -3.55 2.70 -1.74
C ILE A 19 -4.72 1.74 -1.97
N ASN A 20 -5.54 2.01 -3.00
CA ASN A 20 -6.61 1.10 -3.41
C ASN A 20 -6.09 0.14 -4.47
N ILE A 21 -5.96 -1.14 -4.11
CA ILE A 21 -5.46 -2.17 -5.00
C ILE A 21 -6.61 -2.98 -5.61
N ASN A 22 -6.58 -3.19 -6.92
CA ASN A 22 -7.50 -4.12 -7.58
C ASN A 22 -6.97 -5.55 -7.41
N ILE A 23 -7.65 -6.34 -6.59
CA ILE A 23 -7.22 -7.70 -6.26
C ILE A 23 -7.83 -8.76 -7.17
N ALA A 24 -8.98 -8.47 -7.77
CA ALA A 24 -9.69 -9.44 -8.59
C ALA A 24 -10.79 -8.80 -9.45
N ARG A 25 -11.22 -9.56 -10.46
CA ARG A 25 -12.41 -9.26 -11.25
C ARG A 25 -13.35 -10.46 -11.20
N LEU A 26 -14.60 -10.21 -10.82
CA LEU A 26 -15.64 -11.24 -10.82
C LEU A 26 -16.12 -11.55 -12.25
N PRO A 27 -16.76 -12.72 -12.50
CA PRO A 27 -17.38 -13.03 -13.80
C PRO A 27 -18.41 -11.99 -14.27
N SER A 28 -19.03 -11.27 -13.33
CA SER A 28 -19.92 -10.13 -13.59
C SER A 28 -19.21 -8.88 -14.14
N ARG A 29 -17.88 -8.91 -14.28
CA ARG A 29 -16.99 -7.78 -14.56
C ARG A 29 -16.82 -6.77 -13.42
N THR A 30 -17.43 -7.01 -12.26
CA THR A 30 -17.21 -6.19 -11.06
C THR A 30 -15.74 -6.28 -10.63
N GLN A 31 -15.11 -5.12 -10.38
CA GLN A 31 -13.76 -5.05 -9.82
C GLN A 31 -13.83 -5.15 -8.30
N ILE A 32 -12.93 -5.92 -7.71
CA ILE A 32 -12.74 -5.98 -6.26
C ILE A 32 -11.53 -5.13 -5.92
N ASN A 33 -11.78 -4.00 -5.30
CA ASN A 33 -10.73 -3.10 -4.81
C ASN A 33 -10.63 -3.23 -3.29
N THR A 34 -9.41 -3.26 -2.75
CA THR A 34 -9.14 -3.34 -1.32
C THR A 34 -8.21 -2.19 -0.93
N PRO A 35 -8.55 -1.40 0.10
CA PRO A 35 -7.66 -0.36 0.60
C PRO A 35 -6.51 -0.97 1.40
N ILE A 36 -5.32 -0.41 1.23
CA ILE A 36 -4.14 -0.64 2.06
C ILE A 36 -3.72 0.69 2.66
N TYR A 37 -3.51 0.72 3.97
CA TYR A 37 -3.03 1.89 4.70
C TYR A 37 -1.55 1.70 5.03
N VAL A 38 -0.72 2.65 4.58
CA VAL A 38 0.73 2.62 4.79
C VAL A 38 1.12 3.83 5.62
N TYR A 39 1.75 3.58 6.76
CA TYR A 39 2.36 4.60 7.60
C TYR A 39 3.87 4.39 7.57
N ARG A 40 4.62 5.36 7.04
CA ARG A 40 6.07 5.32 6.98
C ARG A 40 6.68 6.38 7.89
N ALA A 41 7.49 5.96 8.85
CA ALA A 41 8.25 6.88 9.69
C ALA A 41 9.35 7.62 8.87
N PRO A 42 9.84 8.78 9.35
CA PRO A 42 10.99 9.44 8.74
C PRO A 42 12.29 8.62 8.79
N GLU A 43 12.43 7.76 9.80
CA GLU A 43 13.60 6.90 10.00
C GLU A 43 13.27 5.43 9.67
N ASP A 44 14.25 4.71 9.13
CA ASP A 44 14.08 3.29 8.76
C ASP A 44 14.01 2.42 10.04
N GLY A 45 13.11 1.42 10.05
CA GLY A 45 12.85 0.57 11.21
C GLY A 45 12.17 -0.75 10.82
N PRO A 46 11.74 -1.57 11.80
CA PRO A 46 11.01 -2.81 11.53
C PRO A 46 9.68 -2.53 10.84
N VAL A 47 9.23 -3.49 10.02
CA VAL A 47 7.96 -3.41 9.29
C VAL A 47 6.96 -4.38 9.93
N LEU A 48 5.74 -3.88 10.19
CA LEU A 48 4.61 -4.67 10.64
C LEU A 48 3.56 -4.73 9.53
N ALA A 49 3.11 -5.93 9.19
CA ALA A 49 1.99 -6.16 8.29
C ALA A 49 0.79 -6.66 9.11
N LEU A 50 -0.36 -6.02 8.92
CA LEU A 50 -1.63 -6.39 9.56
C LEU A 50 -2.62 -6.79 8.47
N THR A 51 -3.36 -7.89 8.69
CA THR A 51 -4.30 -8.50 7.73
C THR A 51 -5.66 -8.72 8.35
#